data_AF-A0A9D2K0H8-F1
#
_entry.id   AF-A0A9D2K0H8-F1
#
_cell.length_a   1.000
_cell.length_b   1.000
_cell.length_c   1.000
_cell.angle_alpha   90.00
_cell.angle_beta   90.00
_cell.angle_gamma   90.00
#
_symmetry.space_group_name_H-M   'P 1'
#
loop_
_entity.id
_entity.type
_entity.pdbx_description
1 polymer ?
#
loop_
_entity_poly.entity_id
_entity_poly.type
_entity_poly.pdbx_seq_one_letter_code
_entity_poly.pdbx_strand_id
1 'polypeptide(L)'
;AVEDNPFMAGAFHGTGEADTVINVGISGPGVVQHALKFVPDADLTDAAETIKRTAFKITRAGQLIAREASKRLHARFGIVDLSLAPTPARGDSVAHILEELGLEVVGCHGTTAALAMLNDAVKKGGVMASSRVGGLSGAFIPVSEDIGMIESAQAGKITLDKLEAMTCVCSVGLDMIAIPGDTPASTISAIIADEAAIGMINNKTTAVRIIPAYGKKVGDEVSFGGLLGRAPVMPVHTGSAEKFVSRGGLIPAPIHSFKN
;
A
#
# COMPACT_ATOMS: atom_id res chain seq x y z
N ALA A 1 4.00 -13.46 -11.64
CA ALA A 1 3.35 -12.13 -11.70
C ALA A 1 2.09 -12.25 -12.54
N VAL A 2 1.14 -11.32 -12.38
CA VAL A 2 -0.04 -11.20 -13.25
C VAL A 2 0.36 -10.91 -14.70
N GLU A 3 -0.56 -11.02 -15.66
CA GLU A 3 -0.26 -10.81 -17.09
C GLU A 3 0.08 -9.35 -17.43
N ASP A 4 -0.41 -8.38 -16.64
CA ASP A 4 -0.13 -6.94 -16.77
C ASP A 4 -0.11 -6.29 -15.38
N ASN A 5 0.81 -5.35 -15.15
CA ASN A 5 0.80 -4.51 -13.94
C ASN A 5 1.27 -3.10 -14.30
N PRO A 6 0.37 -2.16 -14.61
CA PRO A 6 0.76 -0.84 -15.09
C PRO A 6 1.09 0.15 -13.95
N PHE A 7 1.02 -0.29 -12.69
CA PHE A 7 1.18 0.55 -11.51
C PHE A 7 2.26 -0.01 -10.56
N MET A 8 2.75 0.85 -9.65
CA MET A 8 3.90 0.65 -8.74
C MET A 8 5.29 0.74 -9.38
N ALA A 9 6.32 0.80 -8.51
CA ALA A 9 7.73 0.80 -8.90
C ALA A 9 8.18 -0.49 -9.65
N GLY A 10 7.35 -1.53 -9.65
CA GLY A 10 7.54 -2.77 -10.42
C GLY A 10 6.61 -2.90 -11.63
N ALA A 11 6.17 -1.78 -12.20
CA ALA A 11 5.24 -1.80 -13.34
C ALA A 11 5.87 -2.44 -14.58
N PHE A 12 5.06 -3.18 -15.32
CA PHE A 12 5.39 -3.73 -16.64
C PHE A 12 4.14 -3.77 -17.51
N HIS A 13 4.34 -3.58 -18.82
CA HIS A 13 3.28 -3.63 -19.82
C HIS A 13 3.07 -5.07 -20.28
N GLY A 14 1.88 -5.61 -20.05
CA GLY A 14 1.54 -6.98 -20.38
C GLY A 14 1.54 -7.26 -21.88
N THR A 15 1.87 -8.49 -22.27
CA THR A 15 1.93 -8.90 -23.69
C THR A 15 0.56 -8.94 -24.37
N GLY A 16 -0.54 -8.98 -23.58
CA GLY A 16 -1.91 -8.93 -24.08
C GLY A 16 -2.46 -7.52 -24.26
N GLU A 17 -1.74 -6.50 -23.81
CA GLU A 17 -2.17 -5.10 -23.90
C GLU A 17 -1.92 -4.51 -25.30
N ALA A 18 -2.59 -3.39 -25.60
CA ALA A 18 -2.36 -2.69 -26.86
C ALA A 18 -0.94 -2.11 -26.95
N ASP A 19 -0.46 -1.84 -28.17
CA ASP A 19 0.90 -1.30 -28.43
C ASP A 19 1.23 -0.05 -27.60
N THR A 20 0.22 0.78 -27.30
CA THR A 20 0.37 1.94 -26.41
C THR A 20 -0.90 2.17 -25.62
N VAL A 21 -0.75 2.18 -24.29
CA VAL A 21 -1.85 2.38 -23.34
C VAL A 21 -1.44 3.45 -22.33
N ILE A 22 -2.38 4.35 -22.00
CA ILE A 22 -2.22 5.35 -20.94
C ILE A 22 -3.04 4.93 -19.73
N ASN A 23 -2.34 4.54 -18.68
CA ASN A 23 -2.89 4.26 -17.36
C ASN A 23 -2.64 5.46 -16.45
N VAL A 24 -3.57 5.73 -15.52
CA VAL A 24 -3.46 6.88 -14.62
C VAL A 24 -3.71 6.44 -13.18
N GLY A 25 -2.75 6.72 -12.31
CA GLY A 25 -2.94 6.67 -10.86
C GLY A 25 -3.38 8.02 -10.33
N ILE A 26 -4.30 8.02 -9.37
CA ILE A 26 -4.82 9.25 -8.77
C ILE A 26 -4.49 9.23 -7.28
N SER A 27 -3.81 10.26 -6.79
CA SER A 27 -3.63 10.46 -5.36
C SER A 27 -4.79 11.27 -4.77
N GLY A 28 -5.05 11.04 -3.49
CA GLY A 28 -6.16 11.61 -2.74
C GLY A 28 -6.14 11.52 -1.21
N PRO A 29 -5.09 11.03 -0.50
CA PRO A 29 -5.14 10.96 0.95
C PRO A 29 -5.55 12.27 1.63
N GLY A 30 -4.94 13.39 1.26
CA GLY A 30 -5.27 14.69 1.85
C GLY A 30 -6.73 15.12 1.65
N VAL A 31 -7.34 14.79 0.51
CA VAL A 31 -8.75 15.09 0.22
C VAL A 31 -9.67 14.24 1.10
N VAL A 32 -9.33 12.96 1.29
CA VAL A 32 -10.09 12.05 2.16
C VAL A 32 -9.98 12.47 3.62
N GLN A 33 -8.77 12.79 4.10
CA GLN A 33 -8.56 13.30 5.45
C GLN A 33 -9.37 14.58 5.68
N HIS A 34 -9.32 15.51 4.72
CA HIS A 34 -10.07 16.76 4.83
C HIS A 34 -11.59 16.54 4.87
N ALA A 35 -12.12 15.58 4.11
CA ALA A 35 -13.54 15.24 4.16
C ALA A 35 -13.97 14.70 5.52
N LEU A 36 -13.14 13.88 6.17
CA LEU A 36 -13.42 13.33 7.50
C LEU A 36 -13.45 14.41 8.59
N LYS A 37 -12.63 15.46 8.48
CA LYS A 37 -12.64 16.61 9.40
C LYS A 37 -13.98 17.34 9.49
N PHE A 38 -14.85 17.21 8.48
CA PHE A 38 -16.19 17.80 8.50
C PHE A 38 -17.25 16.89 9.14
N VAL A 39 -16.87 15.67 9.52
CA VAL A 39 -17.75 14.68 10.15
C VAL A 39 -17.07 14.06 11.39
N PRO A 40 -16.57 14.88 12.36
CA PRO A 40 -15.74 14.40 13.46
C PRO A 40 -16.48 13.45 14.42
N ASP A 41 -17.79 13.58 14.55
CA ASP A 41 -18.63 12.77 15.43
C ASP A 41 -19.40 11.66 14.67
N ALA A 42 -19.06 11.43 13.41
CA ALA A 42 -19.71 10.39 12.61
C ALA A 42 -19.41 8.99 13.17
N ASP A 43 -20.39 8.11 13.08
CA ASP A 43 -20.13 6.69 13.28
C ASP A 43 -19.31 6.11 12.10
N LEU A 44 -18.84 4.87 12.25
CA LEU A 44 -18.02 4.22 11.24
C LEU A 44 -18.75 4.05 9.88
N THR A 45 -20.07 3.95 9.89
CA THR A 45 -20.88 3.82 8.67
C THR A 45 -20.87 5.13 7.90
N ASP A 46 -21.13 6.24 8.58
CA ASP A 46 -21.15 7.58 8.01
C ASP A 46 -19.74 8.03 7.57
N ALA A 47 -18.70 7.68 8.33
CA ALA A 47 -17.31 7.90 7.95
C ALA A 47 -16.95 7.12 6.67
N ALA A 48 -17.29 5.83 6.61
CA ALA A 48 -17.07 5.01 5.41
C ALA A 48 -17.84 5.55 4.19
N GLU A 49 -19.07 6.02 4.36
CA GLU A 49 -19.85 6.65 3.30
C GLU A 49 -19.19 7.94 2.80
N THR A 50 -18.64 8.74 3.71
CA THR A 50 -17.90 9.97 3.39
C THR A 50 -16.64 9.67 2.58
N ILE A 51 -15.86 8.66 2.99
CA ILE A 51 -14.68 8.18 2.24
C ILE A 51 -15.11 7.70 0.85
N LYS A 52 -16.15 6.86 0.76
CA LYS A 52 -16.67 6.30 -0.50
C LYS A 52 -17.07 7.40 -1.49
N ARG A 53 -17.84 8.40 -1.04
CA ARG A 53 -18.26 9.54 -1.86
C ARG A 53 -17.08 10.39 -2.31
N THR A 54 -16.08 10.55 -1.45
CA THR A 54 -14.87 11.31 -1.76
C THR A 54 -14.02 10.58 -2.80
N ALA A 55 -13.79 9.28 -2.61
CA ALA A 55 -13.10 8.43 -3.57
C ALA A 55 -13.78 8.42 -4.94
N PHE A 56 -15.12 8.39 -4.99
CA PHE A 56 -15.87 8.52 -6.25
C PHE A 56 -15.52 9.82 -7.00
N LYS A 57 -15.53 10.96 -6.31
CA LYS A 57 -15.25 12.28 -6.91
C LYS A 57 -13.81 12.37 -7.42
N ILE A 58 -12.84 11.90 -6.63
CA ILE A 58 -11.42 11.84 -7.00
C ILE A 58 -11.24 10.99 -8.26
N THR A 59 -11.86 9.80 -8.28
CA THR A 59 -11.80 8.88 -9.41
C THR A 59 -12.40 9.49 -10.68
N ARG A 60 -13.54 10.18 -10.58
CA ARG A 60 -14.16 10.87 -11.72
C ARG A 60 -13.26 11.97 -12.27
N ALA A 61 -12.62 12.76 -11.41
CA ALA A 61 -11.70 13.81 -11.82
C ALA A 61 -10.51 13.22 -12.59
N GLY A 62 -9.85 12.18 -12.06
CA GLY A 62 -8.73 11.57 -12.76
C GLY A 62 -9.12 10.83 -14.04
N GLN A 63 -10.34 10.26 -14.13
CA GLN A 63 -10.85 9.71 -15.39
C GLN A 63 -10.98 10.79 -16.48
N LEU A 64 -11.44 12.00 -16.13
CA LEU A 64 -11.54 13.11 -17.08
C LEU A 64 -10.15 13.51 -17.60
N ILE A 65 -9.17 13.63 -16.70
CA ILE A 65 -7.77 13.94 -17.04
C ILE A 65 -7.19 12.85 -17.94
N ALA A 66 -7.38 11.58 -17.58
CA ALA A 66 -6.85 10.45 -18.33
C ALA A 66 -7.40 10.37 -19.76
N ARG A 67 -8.70 10.67 -19.96
CA ARG A 67 -9.31 10.74 -21.29
C ARG A 67 -8.69 11.83 -22.14
N GLU A 68 -8.49 13.01 -21.57
CA GLU A 68 -7.88 14.14 -22.28
C GLU A 68 -6.41 13.88 -22.61
N ALA A 69 -5.63 13.33 -21.67
CA ALA A 69 -4.24 12.94 -21.90
C ALA A 69 -4.13 11.88 -23.00
N SER A 70 -4.95 10.83 -22.95
CA SER A 70 -4.98 9.77 -23.97
C SER A 70 -5.33 10.32 -25.35
N LYS A 71 -6.29 11.25 -25.43
CA LYS A 71 -6.67 11.91 -26.68
C LYS A 71 -5.52 12.73 -27.27
N ARG A 72 -4.81 13.51 -26.44
CA ARG A 72 -3.67 14.34 -26.87
C ARG A 72 -2.46 13.50 -27.30
N LEU A 73 -2.27 12.35 -26.67
CA LEU A 73 -1.17 11.43 -26.97
C LEU A 73 -1.52 10.43 -28.08
N HIS A 74 -2.72 10.50 -28.67
CA HIS A 74 -3.21 9.53 -29.66
C HIS A 74 -3.07 8.07 -29.21
N ALA A 75 -3.24 7.81 -27.91
CA ALA A 75 -3.06 6.52 -27.29
C ALA A 75 -4.37 6.00 -26.68
N ARG A 76 -4.45 4.69 -26.47
CA ARG A 76 -5.64 4.09 -25.85
C ARG A 76 -5.64 4.40 -24.35
N PHE A 77 -6.74 4.93 -23.86
CA PHE A 77 -6.96 5.02 -22.42
C PHE A 77 -7.05 3.61 -21.82
N GLY A 78 -6.26 3.31 -20.80
CA GLY A 78 -6.28 2.04 -20.07
C GLY A 78 -7.17 2.11 -18.84
N ILE A 79 -6.58 1.82 -17.69
CA ILE A 79 -7.24 1.77 -16.38
C ILE A 79 -6.88 2.96 -15.49
N VAL A 80 -7.72 3.16 -14.49
CA VAL A 80 -7.51 4.13 -13.40
C VAL A 80 -7.22 3.37 -12.12
N ASP A 81 -6.09 3.67 -11.49
CA ASP A 81 -5.80 3.18 -10.14
C ASP A 81 -6.45 4.10 -9.10
N LEU A 82 -7.16 3.48 -8.17
CA LEU A 82 -7.91 4.14 -7.10
C LEU A 82 -7.07 4.39 -5.85
N SER A 83 -5.80 4.03 -5.91
CA SER A 83 -4.98 3.90 -4.73
C SER A 83 -4.65 5.22 -4.08
N LEU A 84 -4.88 5.33 -2.78
CA LEU A 84 -4.49 6.50 -2.00
C LEU A 84 -2.97 6.43 -1.80
N ALA A 85 -2.23 7.10 -2.69
CA ALA A 85 -0.77 7.19 -2.64
C ALA A 85 -0.34 8.42 -1.81
N PRO A 86 0.27 8.24 -0.62
CA PRO A 86 0.74 9.34 0.21
C PRO A 86 2.02 9.98 -0.33
N THR A 87 2.38 11.13 0.22
CA THR A 87 3.66 11.78 -0.05
C THR A 87 4.32 12.22 1.27
N PRO A 88 5.63 12.53 1.26
CA PRO A 88 6.32 12.98 2.47
C PRO A 88 5.82 14.36 2.98
N ALA A 89 4.92 15.01 2.24
CA ALA A 89 4.35 16.29 2.59
C ALA A 89 3.27 16.15 3.69
N ARG A 90 3.28 17.08 4.65
CA ARG A 90 2.21 17.14 5.66
C ARG A 90 0.87 17.40 5.00
N GLY A 91 -0.14 16.64 5.41
CA GLY A 91 -1.51 16.74 4.90
C GLY A 91 -1.81 15.80 3.74
N ASP A 92 -0.88 14.94 3.33
CA ASP A 92 -1.11 13.92 2.30
C ASP A 92 -0.60 12.55 2.77
N SER A 93 -1.28 12.01 3.79
CA SER A 93 -0.87 10.82 4.54
C SER A 93 -2.06 9.89 4.77
N VAL A 94 -1.87 8.61 4.53
CA VAL A 94 -2.80 7.54 4.89
C VAL A 94 -2.80 7.35 6.40
N ALA A 95 -1.64 7.41 7.07
CA ALA A 95 -1.56 7.34 8.52
C ALA A 95 -2.46 8.38 9.21
N HIS A 96 -2.42 9.63 8.75
CA HIS A 96 -3.28 10.67 9.30
C HIS A 96 -4.78 10.46 9.01
N ILE A 97 -5.17 9.76 7.94
CA ILE A 97 -6.58 9.37 7.73
C ILE A 97 -7.00 8.37 8.80
N LEU A 98 -6.14 7.39 9.10
CA LEU A 98 -6.45 6.38 10.12
C LEU A 98 -6.54 7.00 11.52
N GLU A 99 -5.73 8.02 11.79
CA GLU A 99 -5.81 8.80 13.03
C GLU A 99 -7.07 9.68 13.07
N GLU A 100 -7.44 10.32 11.96
CA GLU A 100 -8.69 11.09 11.85
C GLU A 100 -9.94 10.22 12.03
N LEU A 101 -9.86 8.91 11.71
CA LEU A 101 -10.92 7.94 12.00
C LEU A 101 -11.05 7.61 13.50
N GLY A 102 -10.16 8.13 14.35
CA GLY A 102 -10.22 8.00 15.80
C GLY A 102 -9.09 7.17 16.44
N LEU A 103 -8.05 6.82 15.68
CA LEU A 103 -6.84 6.22 16.28
C LEU A 103 -5.95 7.31 16.87
N GLU A 104 -5.37 7.05 18.04
CA GLU A 104 -4.39 7.97 18.64
C GLU A 104 -3.09 8.04 17.80
N VAL A 105 -2.65 6.90 17.29
CA VAL A 105 -1.44 6.78 16.47
C VAL A 105 -1.53 5.58 15.55
N VAL A 106 -1.11 5.72 14.29
CA VAL A 106 -1.01 4.57 13.37
C VAL A 106 -0.05 3.51 13.94
N GLY A 107 -0.45 2.24 13.87
CA GLY A 107 0.30 1.11 14.42
C GLY A 107 -0.29 0.54 15.72
N CYS A 108 -1.14 1.28 16.42
CA CYS A 108 -1.85 0.77 17.58
C CYS A 108 -2.91 -0.31 17.23
N HIS A 109 -3.53 -0.90 18.25
CA HIS A 109 -4.67 -1.80 18.06
C HIS A 109 -5.84 -1.05 17.40
N GLY A 110 -6.50 -1.68 16.42
CA GLY A 110 -7.51 -1.02 15.59
C GLY A 110 -6.99 -0.54 14.24
N THR A 111 -5.68 -0.25 14.09
CA THR A 111 -5.08 0.21 12.81
C THR A 111 -5.43 -0.68 11.61
N THR A 112 -5.35 -2.00 11.78
CA THR A 112 -5.65 -2.96 10.70
C THR A 112 -7.14 -2.91 10.32
N ALA A 113 -8.04 -2.75 11.29
CA ALA A 113 -9.48 -2.65 11.02
C ALA A 113 -9.83 -1.33 10.33
N ALA A 114 -9.28 -0.21 10.80
CA ALA A 114 -9.45 1.09 10.18
C ALA A 114 -8.94 1.10 8.72
N LEU A 115 -7.77 0.50 8.48
CA LEU A 115 -7.22 0.36 7.13
C LEU A 115 -8.09 -0.52 6.23
N ALA A 116 -8.64 -1.61 6.77
CA ALA A 116 -9.56 -2.47 6.03
C ALA A 116 -10.81 -1.70 5.58
N MET A 117 -11.41 -0.93 6.49
CA MET A 117 -12.58 -0.09 6.21
C MET A 117 -12.25 0.99 5.16
N LEU A 118 -11.11 1.68 5.32
CA LEU A 118 -10.63 2.69 4.36
C LEU A 118 -10.49 2.08 2.96
N ASN A 119 -9.83 0.93 2.84
CA ASN A 119 -9.61 0.25 1.57
C ASN A 119 -10.92 -0.18 0.91
N ASP A 120 -11.84 -0.76 1.69
CA ASP A 120 -13.14 -1.17 1.18
C ASP A 120 -13.98 0.02 0.70
N ALA A 121 -14.02 1.11 1.46
CA ALA A 121 -14.74 2.33 1.09
C ALA A 121 -14.15 2.98 -0.18
N VAL A 122 -12.82 3.07 -0.30
CA VAL A 122 -12.13 3.59 -1.50
C VAL A 122 -12.43 2.72 -2.72
N LYS A 123 -12.31 1.39 -2.59
CA LYS A 123 -12.63 0.44 -3.67
C LYS A 123 -14.08 0.60 -4.14
N LYS A 124 -15.04 0.62 -3.21
CA LYS A 124 -16.47 0.82 -3.53
C LYS A 124 -16.74 2.15 -4.23
N GLY A 125 -16.11 3.22 -3.76
CA GLY A 125 -16.26 4.55 -4.36
C GLY A 125 -15.71 4.63 -5.78
N GLY A 126 -14.52 4.07 -6.00
CA GLY A 126 -13.89 4.10 -7.31
C GLY A 126 -14.52 3.18 -8.35
N VAL A 127 -14.93 1.96 -7.97
CA VAL A 127 -15.65 1.04 -8.88
C VAL A 127 -17.00 1.64 -9.32
N MET A 128 -17.65 2.42 -8.46
CA MET A 128 -18.86 3.17 -8.83
C MET A 128 -18.56 4.31 -9.84
N ALA A 129 -17.34 4.85 -9.82
CA ALA A 129 -16.94 5.99 -10.65
C ALA A 129 -16.42 5.61 -12.04
N SER A 130 -15.90 4.41 -12.27
CA SER A 130 -15.33 4.05 -13.57
C SER A 130 -15.53 2.57 -13.89
N SER A 131 -15.87 2.29 -15.15
CA SER A 131 -15.93 0.93 -15.69
C SER A 131 -14.55 0.38 -16.08
N ARG A 132 -13.49 1.19 -15.96
CA ARG A 132 -12.08 0.82 -16.22
C ARG A 132 -11.23 1.00 -14.96
N VAL A 133 -11.72 0.46 -13.85
CA VAL A 133 -10.96 0.37 -12.61
C VAL A 133 -10.15 -0.92 -12.65
N GLY A 134 -8.88 -0.83 -12.31
CA GLY A 134 -7.97 -1.98 -12.22
C GLY A 134 -6.74 -1.63 -11.39
N GLY A 135 -5.84 -2.60 -11.23
CA GLY A 135 -4.69 -2.47 -10.34
C GLY A 135 -5.01 -2.86 -8.90
N LEU A 136 -4.04 -2.64 -8.00
CA LEU A 136 -4.14 -3.03 -6.60
C LEU A 136 -5.26 -2.29 -5.86
N SER A 137 -5.62 -1.07 -6.31
CA SER A 137 -6.79 -0.29 -5.88
C SER A 137 -6.98 -0.31 -4.36
N GLY A 138 -6.10 0.34 -3.60
CA GLY A 138 -6.15 0.39 -2.13
C GLY A 138 -5.26 1.49 -1.55
N ALA A 139 -5.31 1.72 -0.24
CA ALA A 139 -4.41 2.67 0.40
C ALA A 139 -2.98 2.12 0.41
N PHE A 140 -2.04 2.95 -0.01
CA PHE A 140 -0.61 2.62 0.01
C PHE A 140 -0.07 2.89 1.42
N ILE A 141 0.78 2.00 1.93
CA ILE A 141 1.42 2.16 3.25
C ILE A 141 2.97 2.18 3.18
N PRO A 142 3.58 2.93 2.22
CA PRO A 142 5.03 3.02 2.10
C PRO A 142 5.63 3.74 3.31
N VAL A 143 6.46 3.04 4.07
CA VAL A 143 6.99 3.59 5.33
C VAL A 143 7.80 4.85 5.11
N SER A 144 8.59 4.92 4.02
CA SER A 144 9.46 6.08 3.78
C SER A 144 8.77 7.28 3.12
N GLU A 145 7.59 7.07 2.55
CA GLU A 145 6.91 8.07 1.72
C GLU A 145 5.73 8.70 2.44
N ASP A 146 5.14 8.04 3.45
CA ASP A 146 4.06 8.62 4.26
C ASP A 146 4.60 9.23 5.55
N ILE A 147 4.47 10.55 5.71
CA ILE A 147 5.01 11.27 6.88
C ILE A 147 4.53 10.70 8.23
N GLY A 148 3.27 10.28 8.35
CA GLY A 148 2.74 9.71 9.59
C GLY A 148 3.26 8.30 9.84
N MET A 149 3.52 7.51 8.78
CA MET A 149 4.18 6.21 8.90
C MET A 149 5.65 6.38 9.32
N ILE A 150 6.38 7.34 8.75
CA ILE A 150 7.76 7.66 9.12
C ILE A 150 7.84 8.00 10.62
N GLU A 151 7.00 8.93 11.07
CA GLU A 151 6.98 9.40 12.46
C GLU A 151 6.60 8.26 13.42
N SER A 152 5.60 7.44 13.07
CA SER A 152 5.19 6.27 13.85
C SER A 152 6.28 5.19 13.91
N ALA A 153 6.98 4.92 12.81
CA ALA A 153 8.06 3.93 12.76
C ALA A 153 9.27 4.41 13.57
N GLN A 154 9.61 5.69 13.48
CA GLN A 154 10.67 6.30 14.28
C GLN A 154 10.36 6.26 15.78
N ALA A 155 9.08 6.43 16.16
CA ALA A 155 8.62 6.31 17.53
C ALA A 155 8.46 4.85 18.02
N GLY A 156 8.71 3.86 17.15
CA GLY A 156 8.55 2.43 17.45
C GLY A 156 7.10 2.00 17.67
N LYS A 157 6.13 2.76 17.15
CA LYS A 157 4.68 2.49 17.29
C LYS A 157 4.16 1.57 16.20
N ILE A 158 4.72 1.65 15.00
CA ILE A 158 4.51 0.68 13.93
C ILE A 158 5.75 -0.19 13.78
N THR A 159 5.55 -1.51 13.87
CA THR A 159 6.60 -2.53 13.76
C THR A 159 6.48 -3.26 12.43
N LEU A 160 7.50 -4.04 12.05
CA LEU A 160 7.47 -4.85 10.85
C LEU A 160 6.29 -5.85 10.87
N ASP A 161 6.08 -6.52 12.00
CA ASP A 161 4.94 -7.44 12.20
C ASP A 161 3.59 -6.73 12.06
N LYS A 162 3.52 -5.46 12.49
CA LYS A 162 2.29 -4.67 12.36
C LYS A 162 2.05 -4.29 10.90
N LEU A 163 3.10 -3.93 10.16
CA LEU A 163 3.02 -3.68 8.72
C LEU A 163 2.59 -4.94 7.98
N GLU A 164 3.18 -6.11 8.29
CA GLU A 164 2.78 -7.42 7.78
C GLU A 164 1.30 -7.71 8.10
N ALA A 165 0.86 -7.47 9.33
CA ALA A 165 -0.56 -7.60 9.68
C ALA A 165 -1.44 -6.59 8.91
N MET A 166 -0.95 -5.42 8.53
CA MET A 166 -1.68 -4.47 7.70
C MET A 166 -1.70 -4.91 6.23
N THR A 167 -0.69 -5.64 5.75
CA THR A 167 -0.68 -6.17 4.38
C THR A 167 -1.81 -7.15 4.15
N CYS A 168 -2.31 -7.88 5.16
CA CYS A 168 -3.45 -8.80 4.93
C CYS A 168 -4.70 -8.08 4.37
N VAL A 169 -4.91 -6.81 4.72
CA VAL A 169 -6.04 -5.98 4.24
C VAL A 169 -5.65 -4.90 3.22
N CYS A 170 -4.36 -4.70 2.99
CA CYS A 170 -3.80 -3.71 2.05
C CYS A 170 -3.25 -4.37 0.78
N SER A 171 -3.50 -3.79 -0.39
CA SER A 171 -3.15 -4.46 -1.65
C SER A 171 -1.67 -4.37 -2.07
N VAL A 172 -0.85 -3.48 -1.47
CA VAL A 172 0.54 -3.25 -1.91
C VAL A 172 1.51 -4.28 -1.32
N GLY A 173 1.35 -4.59 -0.04
CA GLY A 173 2.31 -5.39 0.73
C GLY A 173 3.30 -4.53 1.52
N LEU A 174 4.48 -5.09 1.79
CA LEU A 174 5.55 -4.42 2.53
C LEU A 174 6.30 -3.47 1.60
N ASP A 175 6.16 -2.16 1.77
CA ASP A 175 6.73 -1.18 0.84
C ASP A 175 7.61 -0.14 1.54
N MET A 176 8.72 0.19 0.88
CA MET A 176 9.71 1.18 1.30
C MET A 176 10.17 1.06 2.76
N ILE A 177 10.52 -0.15 3.19
CA ILE A 177 10.95 -0.43 4.58
C ILE A 177 12.47 -0.53 4.64
N ALA A 178 13.12 0.31 5.45
CA ALA A 178 14.55 0.17 5.74
C ALA A 178 14.80 -0.78 6.92
N ILE A 179 15.74 -1.71 6.73
CA ILE A 179 16.18 -2.68 7.76
C ILE A 179 17.71 -2.61 7.92
N PRO A 180 18.29 -3.18 8.99
CA PRO A 180 19.74 -3.14 9.21
C PRO A 180 20.50 -3.74 8.02
N GLY A 181 21.60 -3.10 7.62
CA GLY A 181 22.36 -3.50 6.44
C GLY A 181 23.06 -4.85 6.55
N ASP A 182 23.22 -5.35 7.79
CA ASP A 182 23.77 -6.66 8.12
C ASP A 182 22.70 -7.76 8.25
N THR A 183 21.44 -7.46 7.87
CA THR A 183 20.37 -8.47 7.90
C THR A 183 20.70 -9.64 6.95
N PRO A 184 20.68 -10.90 7.44
CA PRO A 184 20.99 -12.06 6.61
C PRO A 184 20.04 -12.23 5.43
N ALA A 185 20.56 -12.73 4.30
CA ALA A 185 19.75 -13.01 3.11
C ALA A 185 18.63 -14.03 3.39
N SER A 186 18.83 -14.97 4.32
CA SER A 186 17.81 -15.92 4.75
C SER A 186 16.66 -15.24 5.51
N THR A 187 16.94 -14.22 6.34
CA THR A 187 15.89 -13.43 6.98
C THR A 187 15.09 -12.64 5.95
N ILE A 188 15.75 -11.99 4.98
CA ILE A 188 15.06 -11.27 3.89
C ILE A 188 14.19 -12.24 3.07
N SER A 189 14.71 -13.42 2.74
CA SER A 189 13.98 -14.46 2.02
C SER A 189 12.75 -14.96 2.79
N ALA A 190 12.86 -15.07 4.12
CA ALA A 190 11.75 -15.46 4.97
C ALA A 190 10.65 -14.39 4.99
N ILE A 191 11.00 -13.10 5.15
CA ILE A 191 10.03 -12.00 5.09
C ILE A 191 9.29 -11.99 3.73
N ILE A 192 10.00 -12.23 2.63
CA ILE A 192 9.39 -12.36 1.31
C ILE A 192 8.44 -13.57 1.26
N ALA A 193 8.84 -14.71 1.85
CA ALA A 193 8.00 -15.90 1.89
C ALA A 193 6.72 -15.70 2.72
N ASP A 194 6.80 -14.97 3.83
CA ASP A 194 5.65 -14.66 4.68
C ASP A 194 4.66 -13.76 3.93
N GLU A 195 5.13 -12.68 3.30
CA GLU A 195 4.28 -11.78 2.51
C GLU A 195 3.69 -12.48 1.27
N ALA A 196 4.45 -13.38 0.64
CA ALA A 196 3.95 -14.22 -0.45
C ALA A 196 2.86 -15.18 0.04
N ALA A 197 2.99 -15.74 1.24
CA ALA A 197 1.98 -16.61 1.84
C ALA A 197 0.69 -15.84 2.17
N ILE A 198 0.80 -14.62 2.73
CA ILE A 198 -0.35 -13.72 2.93
C ILE A 198 -1.06 -13.44 1.61
N GLY A 199 -0.30 -13.15 0.56
CA GLY A 199 -0.84 -12.92 -0.78
C GLY A 199 -1.59 -14.12 -1.34
N MET A 200 -0.89 -15.26 -1.35
CA MET A 200 -1.37 -16.54 -1.88
C MET A 200 -2.64 -17.03 -1.16
N ILE A 201 -2.68 -16.99 0.17
CA ILE A 201 -3.83 -17.48 0.96
C ILE A 201 -5.06 -16.58 0.76
N ASN A 202 -4.86 -15.27 0.62
CA ASN A 202 -5.95 -14.30 0.51
C ASN A 202 -6.37 -14.01 -0.94
N ASN A 203 -5.83 -14.71 -1.94
CA ASN A 203 -6.06 -14.44 -3.37
C ASN A 203 -5.85 -12.97 -3.72
N LYS A 204 -4.76 -12.41 -3.23
CA LYS A 204 -4.38 -11.02 -3.45
C LYS A 204 -2.95 -10.95 -3.97
N THR A 205 -2.68 -9.88 -4.70
CA THR A 205 -1.30 -9.54 -5.04
C THR A 205 -0.66 -8.86 -3.84
N THR A 206 0.59 -9.18 -3.59
CA THR A 206 1.46 -8.55 -2.59
C THR A 206 2.81 -8.26 -3.22
N ALA A 207 3.52 -7.29 -2.67
CA ALA A 207 4.88 -6.94 -3.05
C ALA A 207 5.73 -6.72 -1.80
N VAL A 208 7.04 -6.87 -1.97
CA VAL A 208 8.02 -6.61 -0.91
C VAL A 208 9.10 -5.70 -1.46
N ARG A 209 9.22 -4.52 -0.86
CA ARG A 209 10.30 -3.56 -1.08
C ARG A 209 10.96 -3.23 0.24
N ILE A 210 11.93 -4.08 0.58
CA ILE A 210 12.75 -3.96 1.78
C ILE A 210 14.16 -3.52 1.37
N ILE A 211 14.74 -2.64 2.17
CA ILE A 211 15.99 -1.93 1.88
C ILE A 211 16.99 -2.22 3.01
N PRO A 212 17.88 -3.22 2.84
CA PRO A 212 19.01 -3.43 3.75
C PRO A 212 19.96 -2.23 3.66
N ALA A 213 19.93 -1.38 4.68
CA ALA A 213 20.65 -0.12 4.69
C ALA A 213 22.12 -0.34 5.07
N TYR A 214 23.00 -0.46 4.07
CA TYR A 214 24.43 -0.75 4.28
C TYR A 214 25.08 0.22 5.28
N GLY A 215 25.75 -0.34 6.29
CA GLY A 215 26.42 0.44 7.34
C GLY A 215 25.48 1.12 8.34
N LYS A 216 24.17 0.88 8.26
CA LYS A 216 23.16 1.45 9.16
C LYS A 216 22.59 0.38 10.10
N LYS A 217 22.20 0.81 11.29
CA LYS A 217 21.62 0.00 12.37
C LYS A 217 20.27 0.56 12.80
N VAL A 218 19.54 -0.21 13.61
CA VAL A 218 18.27 0.23 14.21
C VAL A 218 18.46 1.57 14.92
N GLY A 219 17.58 2.53 14.64
CA GLY A 219 17.65 3.90 15.14
C GLY A 219 18.33 4.89 14.19
N ASP A 220 19.06 4.41 13.18
CA ASP A 220 19.52 5.27 12.07
C ASP A 220 18.36 5.60 11.11
N GLU A 221 18.61 6.56 10.21
CA GLU A 221 17.71 6.91 9.12
C GLU A 221 18.45 6.82 7.76
N VAL A 222 17.68 6.48 6.72
CA VAL A 222 18.08 6.53 5.31
C VAL A 222 17.25 7.60 4.61
N SER A 223 17.90 8.52 3.91
CA SER A 223 17.23 9.54 3.10
C SER A 223 17.32 9.15 1.62
N PHE A 224 16.15 9.01 0.98
CA PHE A 224 16.06 8.75 -0.46
C PHE A 224 15.82 10.04 -1.25
N GLY A 225 15.28 11.08 -0.60
CA GLY A 225 15.00 12.38 -1.20
C GLY A 225 13.78 12.37 -2.11
N GLY A 226 13.34 13.58 -2.49
CA GLY A 226 12.17 13.77 -3.35
C GLY A 226 10.91 13.10 -2.78
N LEU A 227 10.20 12.37 -3.64
CA LEU A 227 8.97 11.65 -3.29
C LEU A 227 9.21 10.40 -2.44
N LEU A 228 10.41 9.81 -2.53
CA LEU A 228 10.77 8.59 -1.78
C LEU A 228 11.06 8.88 -0.29
N GLY A 229 11.14 10.15 0.10
CA GLY A 229 11.23 10.58 1.49
C GLY A 229 12.42 10.02 2.24
N ARG A 230 12.17 9.52 3.45
CA ARG A 230 13.18 9.01 4.38
C ARG A 230 12.62 7.83 5.17
N ALA A 231 13.44 6.83 5.46
CA ALA A 231 13.02 5.66 6.22
C ALA A 231 13.86 5.51 7.50
N PRO A 232 13.23 5.43 8.69
CA PRO A 232 13.90 4.95 9.88
C PRO A 232 14.26 3.46 9.69
N VAL A 233 15.44 3.06 10.15
CA VAL A 233 15.88 1.66 10.11
C VAL A 233 15.14 0.88 11.18
N MET A 234 14.22 0.02 10.76
CA MET A 234 13.34 -0.75 11.63
C MET A 234 14.02 -2.04 12.10
N PRO A 235 13.75 -2.50 13.34
CA PRO A 235 14.27 -3.77 13.82
C PRO A 235 13.67 -4.96 13.05
N VAL A 236 14.47 -6.02 12.90
CA VAL A 236 14.05 -7.34 12.41
C VAL A 236 14.19 -8.37 13.53
N HIS A 237 13.39 -9.44 13.49
CA HIS A 237 13.51 -10.54 14.44
C HIS A 237 14.87 -11.23 14.31
N THR A 238 15.44 -11.67 15.44
CA THR A 238 16.78 -12.28 15.52
C THR A 238 16.78 -13.80 15.38
N GLY A 239 15.60 -14.44 15.35
CA GLY A 239 15.48 -15.88 15.10
C GLY A 239 15.97 -16.24 13.70
N SER A 240 16.68 -17.37 13.57
CA SER A 240 17.21 -17.81 12.28
C SER A 240 16.16 -18.58 11.46
N ALA A 241 15.93 -18.12 10.23
CA ALA A 241 15.12 -18.81 9.23
C ALA A 241 15.95 -19.66 8.24
N GLU A 242 17.27 -19.79 8.46
CA GLU A 242 18.21 -20.46 7.54
C GLU A 242 17.76 -21.87 7.16
N LYS A 243 17.35 -22.66 8.16
CA LYS A 243 16.90 -24.03 7.95
C LYS A 243 15.60 -24.11 7.14
N PHE A 244 14.72 -23.11 7.24
CA PHE A 244 13.49 -23.10 6.46
C PHE A 244 13.77 -22.74 5.01
N VAL A 245 14.49 -21.65 4.77
CA VAL A 245 14.84 -21.15 3.43
C VAL A 245 15.69 -22.15 2.65
N SER A 246 16.67 -22.79 3.31
CA SER A 246 17.55 -23.79 2.68
C SER A 246 16.85 -25.09 2.26
N ARG A 247 15.60 -25.35 2.69
CA ARG A 247 14.85 -26.52 2.20
C ARG A 247 14.58 -26.45 0.71
N GLY A 248 14.50 -25.25 0.13
CA GLY A 248 14.14 -25.06 -1.28
C GLY A 248 12.82 -25.74 -1.66
N GLY A 249 12.65 -26.01 -2.96
CA GLY A 249 11.45 -26.65 -3.50
C GLY A 249 10.29 -25.68 -3.71
N LEU A 250 9.07 -26.21 -3.67
CA LEU A 250 7.83 -25.47 -3.92
C LEU A 250 6.88 -25.65 -2.74
N ILE A 251 6.39 -24.55 -2.18
CA ILE A 251 5.29 -24.59 -1.21
C ILE A 251 4.02 -25.05 -1.96
N PRO A 252 3.33 -26.12 -1.53
CA PRO A 252 2.13 -26.60 -2.20
C PRO A 252 1.02 -25.55 -2.25
N ALA A 253 0.22 -25.60 -3.31
CA ALA A 253 -0.91 -24.69 -3.48
C ALA A 253 -1.91 -24.83 -2.32
N PRO A 254 -2.47 -23.72 -1.81
CA PRO A 254 -3.42 -23.75 -0.71
C PRO A 254 -4.80 -24.25 -1.16
N ILE A 255 -5.56 -24.79 -0.21
CA ILE A 255 -6.95 -25.18 -0.45
C ILE A 255 -7.86 -24.00 -0.10
N HIS A 256 -8.49 -23.40 -1.11
CA HIS A 256 -9.42 -22.28 -0.90
C HIS A 256 -10.88 -22.70 -0.64
N SER A 257 -11.22 -23.98 -0.83
CA SER A 257 -12.59 -24.48 -0.75
C SER A 257 -13.10 -24.70 0.68
N PHE A 258 -12.20 -24.88 1.66
CA PHE A 258 -12.57 -25.04 3.07
C PHE A 258 -12.70 -23.68 3.77
N LYS A 259 -13.72 -22.90 3.39
CA LYS A 259 -14.11 -21.67 4.09
C LYS A 259 -15.40 -21.95 4.86
N ASN A 260 -15.37 -21.74 6.17
CA ASN A 260 -16.55 -21.80 7.05
C ASN A 260 -17.39 -20.53 6.94
#